data_AF-A0A924VUF2-F1
#
_entry.id   AF-A0A924VUF2-F1
#
_cell.length_a   1.000
_cell.length_b   1.000
_cell.length_c   1.000
_cell.angle_alpha   90.00
_cell.angle_beta   90.00
_cell.angle_gamma   90.00
#
_symmetry.space_group_name_H-M   'P 1'
#
loop_
_entity.id
_entity.type
_entity.pdbx_description
1 polymer ?
#
loop_
_entity_poly.entity_id
_entity_poly.type
_entity_poly.pdbx_seq_one_letter_code
_entity_poly.pdbx_strand_id
1 'polypeptide(L)'
;MKKDFDTWNNKKKNIDKKKRDLIFKEGDVWWSHFGVNVGEEAYGKGEYFRRPVVILKNITENSCIVVPTTTKIKEGKNFFKFTSNNL
;
A
#
# COMPACT_ATOMS: atom_id res chain seq x y z
N MET A 1 -12.36 7.50 -15.08
CA MET A 1 -12.63 6.11 -14.66
C MET A 1 -13.49 6.16 -13.41
N LYS A 2 -14.61 5.40 -13.37
CA LYS A 2 -15.47 5.32 -12.18
C LYS A 2 -14.75 4.52 -11.10
N LYS A 3 -14.71 5.04 -9.87
CA LYS A 3 -14.14 4.37 -8.71
C LYS A 3 -15.13 3.30 -8.21
N ASP A 4 -14.65 2.08 -7.95
CA ASP A 4 -15.47 0.96 -7.47
C ASP A 4 -15.36 0.80 -5.95
N PHE A 5 -16.16 1.59 -5.23
CA PHE A 5 -16.18 1.60 -3.77
C PHE A 5 -16.86 0.36 -3.18
N ASP A 6 -17.86 -0.20 -3.86
CA ASP A 6 -18.67 -1.31 -3.35
C ASP A 6 -17.87 -2.61 -3.32
N THR A 7 -17.13 -2.91 -4.40
CA THR A 7 -16.23 -4.08 -4.43
C THR A 7 -15.14 -3.95 -3.37
N TRP A 8 -14.58 -2.75 -3.17
CA TRP A 8 -13.61 -2.52 -2.10
C TRP A 8 -14.22 -2.74 -0.71
N ASN A 9 -15.42 -2.23 -0.45
CA ASN A 9 -16.10 -2.42 0.84
C ASN A 9 -16.30 -3.90 1.17
N ASN A 10 -16.75 -4.69 0.20
CA ASN A 10 -16.91 -6.13 0.36
C ASN A 10 -15.57 -6.83 0.64
N LYS A 11 -14.50 -6.45 -0.07
CA LYS A 11 -13.16 -7.00 0.16
C LYS A 11 -12.62 -6.62 1.55
N LYS A 12 -12.82 -5.38 1.98
CA LYS A 12 -12.38 -4.86 3.29
C LYS A 12 -12.94 -5.70 4.44
N LYS A 13 -14.26 -5.97 4.41
CA LYS A 13 -14.93 -6.84 5.41
C LYS A 13 -14.32 -8.25 5.48
N ASN A 14 -13.90 -8.80 4.33
CA ASN A 14 -13.25 -10.11 4.28
C ASN A 14 -11.80 -10.09 4.75
N ILE A 15 -11.09 -8.98 4.56
CA ILE A 15 -9.72 -8.80 5.05
C ILE A 15 -9.71 -8.68 6.57
N ASP A 16 -10.65 -7.91 7.13
CA ASP A 16 -10.78 -7.65 8.57
C ASP A 16 -10.93 -8.93 9.41
N LYS A 17 -11.64 -9.93 8.89
CA LYS A 17 -11.82 -11.23 9.54
C LYS A 17 -10.54 -12.08 9.64
N LYS A 18 -9.46 -11.71 8.92
CA LYS A 18 -8.23 -12.50 8.87
C LYS A 18 -7.23 -12.00 9.90
N LYS A 19 -6.83 -12.88 10.82
CA LYS A 19 -5.62 -12.64 11.64
C LYS A 19 -4.38 -12.82 10.77
N ARG A 20 -3.37 -11.99 11.01
CA ARG A 20 -2.08 -12.05 10.32
C ARG A 20 -0.98 -11.76 11.32
N ASP A 21 -0.05 -12.70 11.45
CA ASP A 21 1.20 -12.47 12.15
C ASP A 21 2.21 -11.99 11.10
N LEU A 22 2.44 -10.67 11.07
CA LEU A 22 3.32 -10.04 10.10
C LEU A 22 4.63 -9.65 10.77
N ILE A 23 5.75 -10.11 10.22
CA ILE A 23 7.08 -9.70 10.64
C ILE A 23 7.62 -8.76 9.57
N PHE A 24 7.87 -7.51 9.93
CA PHE A 24 8.30 -6.49 8.99
C PHE A 24 9.41 -5.60 9.56
N LYS A 25 10.28 -5.08 8.68
CA LYS A 25 11.43 -4.24 9.04
C LYS A 25 11.48 -2.97 8.19
N GLU A 26 12.14 -1.95 8.73
CA GLU A 26 12.45 -0.72 7.99
C GLU A 26 13.26 -1.07 6.73
N GLY A 27 12.84 -0.54 5.58
CA GLY A 27 13.40 -0.85 4.26
C GLY A 27 12.69 -1.97 3.50
N ASP A 28 11.88 -2.81 4.17
CA ASP A 28 11.12 -3.87 3.48
C ASP A 28 10.08 -3.28 2.52
N VAL A 29 9.81 -4.01 1.45
CA VAL A 29 8.71 -3.71 0.52
C VAL A 29 7.57 -4.70 0.73
N TRP A 30 6.38 -4.17 1.02
CA TRP A 30 5.19 -4.96 1.31
C TRP A 30 4.03 -4.64 0.38
N TRP A 31 3.23 -5.64 0.04
CA TRP A 31 1.95 -5.42 -0.63
C TRP A 31 0.86 -5.10 0.39
N SER A 32 0.43 -3.84 0.44
CA SER A 32 -0.60 -3.38 1.38
C SER A 32 -1.92 -3.09 0.66
N HIS A 33 -3.05 -3.38 1.32
CA HIS A 33 -4.39 -3.06 0.83
C HIS A 33 -4.68 -1.58 1.05
N PHE A 34 -4.51 -0.77 0.01
CA PHE A 34 -4.77 0.68 0.04
C PHE A 34 -6.23 1.02 -0.28
N GLY A 35 -6.97 0.10 -0.89
CA GLY A 35 -8.37 0.30 -1.20
C GLY A 35 -8.63 1.26 -2.36
N VAL A 36 -9.88 1.70 -2.48
CA VAL A 36 -10.29 2.78 -3.39
C VAL A 36 -10.56 4.01 -2.54
N ASN A 37 -9.71 5.03 -2.70
CA ASN A 37 -9.70 6.24 -1.87
C ASN A 37 -10.26 7.45 -2.63
N VAL A 38 -10.42 8.60 -1.95
CA VAL A 38 -11.04 9.82 -2.49
C VAL A 38 -10.00 10.86 -2.91
N GLY A 39 -10.41 11.85 -3.71
CA GLY A 39 -9.51 12.89 -4.20
C GLY A 39 -8.21 12.36 -4.81
N GLU A 40 -7.10 12.96 -4.39
CA GLU A 40 -5.72 12.67 -4.79
C GLU A 40 -5.00 11.65 -3.89
N GLU A 41 -5.71 11.02 -2.95
CA GLU A 41 -5.13 10.01 -2.08
C GLU A 41 -4.61 8.81 -2.89
N ALA A 42 -3.46 8.27 -2.47
CA ALA A 42 -2.94 7.05 -3.05
C ALA A 42 -3.95 5.91 -2.84
N TYR A 43 -4.29 5.20 -3.91
CA TYR A 43 -5.20 4.06 -3.89
C TYR A 43 -4.53 2.79 -4.43
N GLY A 44 -5.04 1.63 -4.06
CA GLY A 44 -4.58 0.34 -4.54
C GLY A 44 -5.21 -0.05 -5.88
N LYS A 45 -4.50 -0.87 -6.65
CA LYS A 45 -4.95 -1.33 -7.98
C LYS A 45 -5.16 -2.84 -8.01
N GLY A 46 -5.81 -3.31 -9.07
CA GLY A 46 -6.13 -4.71 -9.30
C GLY A 46 -7.23 -5.25 -8.37
N GLU A 47 -7.53 -6.53 -8.49
CA GLU A 47 -8.64 -7.22 -7.79
C GLU A 47 -8.52 -7.17 -6.25
N TYR A 48 -7.31 -6.95 -5.74
CA TYR A 48 -7.05 -6.91 -4.30
C TYR A 48 -6.94 -5.49 -3.74
N PHE A 49 -7.04 -4.47 -4.59
CA PHE A 49 -6.85 -3.07 -4.21
C PHE A 49 -5.54 -2.86 -3.43
N ARG A 50 -4.45 -3.44 -3.95
CA ARG A 50 -3.14 -3.43 -3.30
C ARG A 50 -2.17 -2.48 -3.98
N ARG A 51 -1.16 -2.06 -3.22
CA ARG A 51 -0.02 -1.31 -3.71
C ARG A 51 1.24 -1.74 -2.95
N PRO A 52 2.41 -1.80 -3.61
CA PRO A 52 3.66 -1.96 -2.89
C PRO A 52 3.92 -0.70 -2.05
N VAL A 53 4.40 -0.90 -0.83
CA VAL A 53 4.81 0.16 0.07
C VAL A 53 6.19 -0.15 0.63
N VAL A 54 6.99 0.89 0.84
CA VAL A 54 8.25 0.78 1.57
C VAL A 54 7.99 1.11 3.02
N ILE A 55 8.45 0.26 3.93
CA ILE A 55 8.36 0.50 5.36
C ILE A 55 9.45 1.49 5.77
N LEU A 56 9.05 2.65 6.27
CA LEU A 56 9.99 3.69 6.70
C LEU A 56 10.36 3.55 8.17
N LYS A 57 9.37 3.23 9.01
CA LYS A 57 9.54 3.23 10.46
C LYS A 57 8.64 2.23 11.13
N ASN A 58 9.21 1.35 11.95
CA ASN A 58 8.44 0.50 12.85
C ASN A 58 7.97 1.34 14.06
N ILE A 59 6.69 1.22 14.42
CA ILE A 59 6.08 1.95 15.54
C ILE A 59 5.75 0.97 16.67
N THR A 60 5.13 -0.16 16.34
CA THR A 60 4.89 -1.28 17.26
C THR A 60 5.17 -2.61 16.56
N GLU A 61 5.01 -3.72 17.28
CA GLU A 61 5.01 -5.07 16.69
C GLU A 61 3.99 -5.25 15.54
N ASN A 62 2.92 -4.45 15.52
CA ASN A 62 1.81 -4.59 14.58
C ASN A 62 1.55 -3.32 13.73
N SER A 63 2.39 -2.30 13.83
CA SER A 63 2.19 -1.04 13.08
C SER A 63 3.50 -0.40 12.63
N CYS A 64 3.43 0.23 11.45
CA CYS A 64 4.54 0.95 10.85
C CYS A 64 4.07 2.15 10.03
N ILE A 65 4.98 3.08 9.79
CA ILE A 65 4.85 4.15 8.81
C ILE A 65 5.38 3.63 7.48
N VAL A 66 4.60 3.82 6.41
CA VAL A 66 4.95 3.35 5.07
C VAL A 66 4.81 4.47 4.03
N VAL A 67 5.61 4.38 2.97
CA VAL A 67 5.46 5.23 1.78
C VAL A 67 4.99 4.40 0.59
N PRO A 68 3.86 4.77 -0.05
CA PRO A 68 3.36 4.05 -1.21
C PRO A 68 4.22 4.30 -2.44
N THR A 69 4.44 3.24 -3.22
CA THR A 69 5.20 3.34 -4.47
C THR A 69 4.30 3.71 -5.65
N THR A 70 4.91 4.07 -6.76
CA THR A 70 4.23 4.35 -8.03
C THR A 70 5.13 3.93 -9.18
N THR A 71 4.56 3.29 -10.20
CA THR A 71 5.29 2.97 -11.44
C THR A 71 5.47 4.19 -12.35
N LYS A 72 4.68 5.25 -12.13
CA LYS A 72 4.87 6.52 -12.82
C LYS A 72 6.11 7.22 -12.27
N ILE A 73 7.11 7.40 -13.11
CA ILE A 73 8.28 8.21 -12.80
C ILE A 73 7.83 9.66 -12.61
N LYS A 74 8.22 10.26 -11.47
CA LYS A 74 7.96 11.65 -11.13
C LYS A 74 9.25 12.33 -10.72
N GLU A 75 9.32 13.63 -10.95
CA GLU A 75 10.48 14.45 -10.61
C GLU A 75 10.09 15.52 -9.57
N GLY A 76 11.07 15.94 -8.78
CA GLY A 76 10.88 16.93 -7.72
C GLY A 76 11.36 16.45 -6.35
N LYS A 77 11.44 17.38 -5.41
CA LYS A 77 12.04 17.17 -4.08
C LYS A 77 11.36 16.10 -3.22
N ASN A 78 10.09 15.81 -3.51
CA ASN A 78 9.26 14.88 -2.74
C ASN A 78 9.18 13.49 -3.37
N PHE A 79 9.97 13.20 -4.42
CA PHE A 79 10.00 11.92 -5.08
C PHE A 79 11.39 11.30 -5.01
N PHE A 80 11.44 10.05 -4.59
CA PHE A 80 12.66 9.25 -4.57
C PHE A 80 12.54 8.14 -5.62
N LYS A 81 13.46 8.11 -6.59
CA LYS A 81 13.54 7.05 -7.60
C LYS A 81 14.37 5.90 -7.02
N PHE A 82 13.86 4.69 -7.08
CA PHE A 82 14.57 3.50 -6.64
C PHE A 82 14.29 2.33 -7.60
N THR A 83 15.21 1.37 -7.63
CA THR A 83 15.06 0.11 -8.36
C THR A 83 14.83 -1.00 -7.34
N SER A 84 13.81 -1.83 -7.55
CA SER A 84 13.68 -3.09 -6.82
C SER A 84 14.24 -4.20 -7.68
N ASN A 85 15.20 -4.95 -7.16
CA ASN A 85 15.75 -6.11 -7.85
C ASN A 85 14.88 -7.37 -7.65
N ASN A 86 13.80 -7.30 -6.84
CA ASN A 86 13.02 -8.48 -6.42
C ASN A 86 11.52 -8.14 -6.16
N LEU A 87 10.81 -7.51 -7.10
CA LEU A 87 9.33 -7.42 -7.05
C LEU A 87 8.67 -8.26 -8.14
#